data_AF-A0A7W3UIL5-F1
#
_entry.id   AF-A0A7W3UIL5-F1
#
_cell.length_a   1.000
_cell.length_b   1.000
_cell.length_c   1.000
_cell.angle_alpha   90.00
_cell.angle_beta   90.00
_cell.angle_gamma   90.00
#
_symmetry.space_group_name_H-M   'P 1'
#
loop_
_entity.id
_entity.type
_entity.pdbx_description
1 polymer ?
#
loop_
_entity_poly.entity_id
_entity_poly.type
_entity_poly.pdbx_seq_one_letter_code
_entity_poly.pdbx_strand_id
1 'polypeptide(L)'
;MKFCPKCGKKKKDGAKFCSNCGYSFTQSTNTTKPTNSAKSTNPRNQQAVLINSKKNTHKLAWLIGLTSLVIVVCIIGGTWLFFGHKDPVATNSSTAVAQSTNTNTQSNNTTVQNSTGSTDTTTNNSVKLSSDIGPRETAAAIAYYADQTGLDGWDGYLADNNGITVILNSNDTLTNLVAEKGQGMVYGILNEQHDYTGVTKNVYTIDEDNTVNIYNLSSDDSRDSPAVPLKSVSKDEIIEYINDHGFAPNVKKLGSKVILDQE
;
A
#
# COMPACT_ATOMS: atom_id res chain seq x y z
N MET A 1 2.23 14.66 -20.54
CA MET A 1 1.91 13.31 -21.04
C MET A 1 1.61 12.41 -19.85
N LYS A 2 0.39 11.86 -19.76
CA LYS A 2 -0.07 11.14 -18.56
C LYS A 2 0.17 9.63 -18.69
N PHE A 3 0.48 8.97 -17.58
CA PHE A 3 0.55 7.51 -17.48
C PHE A 3 -0.72 6.97 -16.81
N CYS A 4 -1.09 5.72 -17.12
CA CYS A 4 -2.21 5.06 -16.47
C CYS A 4 -1.82 4.71 -15.02
N PRO A 5 -2.57 5.17 -13.99
CA PRO A 5 -2.21 4.89 -12.59
C PRO A 5 -2.31 3.40 -12.25
N LYS A 6 -3.13 2.64 -12.97
CA LYS A 6 -3.33 1.20 -12.73
C LYS A 6 -2.29 0.29 -13.40
N CYS A 7 -1.63 0.72 -14.48
CA CYS A 7 -0.71 -0.18 -15.19
C CYS A 7 0.57 0.48 -15.71
N GLY A 8 0.75 1.79 -15.50
CA GLY A 8 1.97 2.51 -15.86
C GLY A 8 2.15 2.75 -17.35
N LYS A 9 1.27 2.26 -18.24
CA LYS A 9 1.40 2.53 -19.67
C LYS A 9 1.03 3.96 -20.02
N LYS A 10 1.75 4.52 -20.99
CA LYS A 10 1.50 5.87 -21.52
C LYS A 10 0.08 5.98 -22.07
N LYS A 11 -0.63 7.01 -21.62
CA LYS A 11 -1.98 7.35 -22.05
C LYS A 11 -1.90 8.26 -23.28
N LYS A 12 -2.83 8.09 -24.24
CA LYS A 12 -3.09 9.10 -25.27
C LYS A 12 -3.87 10.27 -24.65
N ASP A 13 -3.53 11.50 -25.02
CA ASP A 13 -4.23 12.67 -24.51
C ASP A 13 -5.73 12.59 -24.83
N GLY A 14 -6.59 12.95 -23.86
CA GLY A 14 -8.04 12.85 -23.99
C GLY A 14 -8.64 11.43 -23.92
N ALA A 15 -7.85 10.37 -23.76
CA ALA A 15 -8.41 9.02 -23.66
C ALA A 15 -9.33 8.86 -22.43
N LYS A 16 -10.51 8.26 -22.64
CA LYS A 16 -11.49 7.96 -21.57
C LYS A 16 -11.17 6.66 -20.82
N PHE A 17 -10.52 5.70 -21.48
CA PHE A 17 -10.12 4.42 -20.89
C PHE A 17 -8.68 4.06 -21.26
N CYS A 18 -8.00 3.28 -20.42
CA CYS A 18 -6.70 2.72 -20.71
C CYS A 18 -6.86 1.52 -21.65
N SER A 19 -6.27 1.59 -22.84
CA SER A 19 -6.31 0.50 -23.83
C SER A 19 -5.58 -0.77 -23.39
N ASN A 20 -4.78 -0.73 -22.33
CA ASN A 20 -4.01 -1.87 -21.83
C ASN A 20 -4.66 -2.59 -20.65
N CYS A 21 -5.36 -1.87 -19.77
CA CYS A 21 -5.88 -2.44 -18.52
C CYS A 21 -7.33 -2.04 -18.22
N GLY A 22 -8.00 -1.32 -19.11
CA GLY A 22 -9.40 -0.93 -18.97
C GLY A 22 -9.69 0.20 -17.97
N TYR A 23 -8.69 0.76 -17.30
CA TYR A 23 -8.87 1.84 -16.31
C TYR A 23 -9.63 3.04 -16.90
N SER A 24 -10.70 3.50 -16.24
CA SER A 24 -11.50 4.64 -16.67
C SER A 24 -10.95 5.95 -16.11
N PHE A 25 -10.65 6.89 -17.00
CA PHE A 25 -10.18 8.24 -16.66
C PHE A 25 -11.33 9.25 -16.48
N THR A 26 -12.59 8.87 -16.71
CA THR A 26 -13.71 9.83 -16.76
C THR A 26 -14.19 10.33 -15.40
N GLN A 27 -13.68 9.80 -14.28
CA GLN A 27 -13.81 10.47 -12.98
C GLN A 27 -12.92 11.73 -12.89
N SER A 28 -11.96 11.93 -13.81
CA SER A 28 -10.88 12.92 -13.72
C SER A 28 -11.11 14.22 -14.51
N THR A 29 -12.33 14.55 -14.92
CA THR A 29 -12.59 15.83 -15.62
C THR A 29 -13.78 16.58 -15.02
N ASN A 30 -13.56 17.29 -13.91
CA ASN A 30 -14.34 18.47 -13.60
C ASN A 30 -14.03 19.53 -14.67
N THR A 31 -14.76 19.49 -15.77
CA THR A 31 -14.84 20.58 -16.74
C THR A 31 -15.61 21.72 -16.09
N THR A 32 -14.92 22.83 -15.90
CA THR A 32 -15.48 24.17 -15.74
C THR A 32 -16.69 24.36 -16.66
N LYS A 33 -17.89 24.35 -16.10
CA LYS A 33 -19.09 24.83 -16.81
C LYS A 33 -19.34 26.29 -16.43
N PRO A 34 -19.40 27.22 -17.39
CA PRO A 34 -19.70 28.61 -17.10
C PRO A 34 -21.17 28.77 -16.71
N THR A 35 -21.37 29.59 -15.68
CA THR A 35 -22.63 30.21 -15.26
C THR A 35 -23.21 31.03 -16.41
N ASN A 36 -24.51 30.83 -16.70
CA ASN A 36 -25.49 31.89 -17.00
C ASN A 36 -26.90 31.32 -17.21
N SER A 37 -27.83 31.74 -16.33
CA SER A 37 -29.21 32.23 -16.57
C SER A 37 -30.21 31.37 -17.39
N ALA A 38 -31.52 31.26 -17.10
CA ALA A 38 -32.42 31.92 -16.17
C ALA A 38 -33.77 31.15 -16.09
N LYS A 39 -34.44 31.28 -14.93
CA LYS A 39 -35.89 31.45 -14.72
C LYS A 39 -36.87 30.42 -15.33
N SER A 40 -37.50 29.64 -14.44
CA SER A 40 -38.95 29.36 -14.53
C SER A 40 -39.56 29.44 -13.14
N THR A 41 -40.49 30.37 -12.99
CA THR A 41 -41.29 30.66 -11.80
C THR A 41 -42.65 30.00 -11.94
N ASN A 42 -43.09 29.21 -10.95
CA ASN A 42 -44.51 29.16 -10.58
C ASN A 42 -44.68 28.72 -9.11
N PRO A 43 -45.37 29.50 -8.25
CA PRO A 43 -45.58 29.16 -6.84
C PRO A 43 -46.94 28.48 -6.59
N ARG A 44 -47.13 28.03 -5.33
CA ARG A 44 -48.33 27.43 -4.68
C ARG A 44 -48.21 25.90 -4.60
N ASN A 45 -48.03 25.28 -3.43
CA ASN A 45 -48.88 25.43 -2.26
C ASN A 45 -48.11 25.02 -0.99
N GLN A 46 -48.21 25.86 0.05
CA GLN A 46 -47.80 25.53 1.40
C GLN A 46 -48.87 24.62 2.01
N GLN A 47 -48.47 23.56 2.67
CA GLN A 47 -49.20 23.04 3.83
C GLN A 47 -48.20 22.42 4.80
N ALA A 48 -48.14 23.05 5.98
CA ALA A 48 -47.37 22.62 7.12
C ALA A 48 -47.90 21.29 7.65
N VAL A 49 -47.00 20.35 7.92
CA VAL A 49 -47.26 19.28 8.88
C VAL A 49 -46.21 19.40 9.98
N LEU A 50 -46.65 19.93 11.12
CA LEU A 50 -45.97 19.78 12.40
C LEU A 50 -46.04 18.30 12.78
N ILE A 51 -44.90 17.63 12.85
CA ILE A 51 -44.75 16.46 13.73
C ILE A 51 -43.41 16.55 14.44
N ASN A 52 -43.53 16.99 15.69
CA ASN A 52 -42.59 16.77 16.77
C ASN A 52 -42.50 15.28 17.07
N SER A 53 -41.29 14.72 17.11
CA SER A 53 -40.95 13.53 17.88
C SER A 53 -39.42 13.43 17.93
N LYS A 54 -38.81 13.99 18.98
CA LYS A 54 -38.41 13.29 20.21
C LYS A 54 -36.95 12.84 20.13
N LYS A 55 -36.12 13.58 20.86
CA LYS A 55 -34.75 13.20 21.23
C LYS A 55 -34.81 11.98 22.17
N ASN A 56 -33.88 11.06 21.99
CA ASN A 56 -33.47 10.12 23.03
C ASN A 56 -32.01 9.72 22.80
N THR A 57 -31.14 10.48 23.47
CA THR A 57 -29.89 9.99 24.04
C THR A 57 -30.20 8.83 25.01
N HIS A 58 -29.34 7.81 25.03
CA HIS A 58 -28.73 7.20 26.23
C HIS A 58 -28.30 5.73 26.02
N LYS A 59 -26.99 5.53 26.18
CA LYS A 59 -26.31 4.43 26.90
C LYS A 59 -25.93 3.14 26.14
N LEU A 60 -24.65 3.14 25.76
CA LEU A 60 -23.64 2.10 26.00
C LEU A 60 -23.86 1.35 27.34
N ALA A 61 -23.52 0.05 27.31
CA ALA A 61 -23.33 -0.90 28.41
C ALA A 61 -24.51 -1.82 28.74
N TRP A 62 -24.56 -3.01 28.11
CA TRP A 62 -24.79 -4.29 28.80
C TRP A 62 -24.56 -5.51 27.89
N LEU A 63 -23.30 -5.97 27.72
CA LEU A 63 -23.01 -7.36 27.31
C LEU A 63 -21.56 -7.81 27.60
N ILE A 64 -21.04 -7.54 28.79
CA ILE A 64 -19.75 -8.08 29.26
C ILE A 64 -19.97 -8.56 30.68
N GLY A 65 -20.08 -9.87 30.86
CA GLY A 65 -20.31 -10.47 32.18
C GLY A 65 -20.24 -11.99 32.21
N LEU A 66 -20.34 -12.68 31.06
CA LEU A 66 -20.38 -14.14 31.00
C LEU A 66 -19.22 -14.80 30.24
N THR A 67 -18.35 -14.05 29.55
CA THR A 67 -17.19 -14.60 28.81
C THR A 67 -15.88 -14.60 29.59
N SER A 68 -15.78 -13.84 30.69
CA SER A 68 -14.52 -13.71 31.45
C SER A 68 -14.21 -14.89 32.37
N LEU A 69 -15.20 -15.73 32.71
CA LEU A 69 -14.99 -16.87 33.63
C LEU A 69 -14.39 -18.10 32.92
N VAL A 70 -14.70 -18.29 31.63
CA VAL A 70 -14.24 -19.46 30.85
C VAL A 70 -12.75 -19.34 30.50
N ILE A 71 -12.25 -18.13 30.27
CA ILE A 71 -10.85 -17.89 29.87
C ILE A 71 -9.87 -18.14 31.03
N VAL A 72 -10.27 -17.84 32.27
CA VAL A 72 -9.41 -18.05 33.46
C VAL A 72 -9.23 -19.54 33.78
N VAL A 73 -10.24 -20.37 33.53
CA VAL A 73 -10.16 -21.83 33.74
C VAL A 73 -9.26 -22.50 32.70
N CYS A 74 -9.26 -22.03 31.45
CA CYS A 74 -8.40 -22.57 30.39
C CYS A 74 -6.91 -22.26 30.61
N ILE A 75 -6.56 -21.11 31.20
CA ILE A 75 -5.16 -20.71 31.42
C ILE A 75 -4.52 -21.51 32.57
N ILE A 76 -5.29 -21.92 33.57
CA ILE A 76 -4.77 -22.66 34.73
C ILE A 76 -4.69 -24.18 34.45
N GLY A 77 -5.56 -24.72 33.59
CA GLY A 77 -5.54 -26.15 33.22
C GLY A 77 -4.62 -26.52 32.05
N GLY A 78 -4.25 -25.57 31.19
CA GLY A 78 -3.53 -25.84 29.94
C GLY A 78 -2.00 -25.95 30.06
N THR A 79 -1.40 -25.55 31.17
CA THR A 79 0.07 -25.44 31.30
C THR A 79 0.76 -26.72 31.77
N TRP A 80 0.01 -27.76 32.14
CA TRP A 80 0.57 -29.02 32.65
C TRP A 80 0.79 -30.12 31.59
N LEU A 81 0.32 -29.94 30.35
CA LEU A 81 0.33 -31.00 29.34
C LEU A 81 1.21 -30.75 28.11
N PHE A 82 2.02 -29.68 28.06
CA PHE A 82 2.81 -29.36 26.85
C PHE A 82 4.30 -29.04 27.06
N PHE A 83 4.88 -29.33 28.23
CA PHE A 83 6.33 -29.24 28.43
C PHE A 83 6.91 -30.56 28.98
N GLY A 84 6.96 -31.56 28.10
CA GLY A 84 7.73 -32.78 28.30
C GLY A 84 8.98 -32.81 27.42
N HIS A 85 10.15 -32.83 28.08
CA HIS A 85 11.48 -33.23 27.62
C HIS A 85 12.32 -32.22 26.79
N LYS A 86 13.35 -31.65 27.45
CA LYS A 86 14.58 -31.15 26.83
C LYS A 86 15.76 -31.87 27.46
N ASP A 87 16.47 -32.68 26.69
CA ASP A 87 17.81 -33.16 27.05
C ASP A 87 18.87 -32.23 26.43
N PRO A 88 19.96 -31.91 27.14
CA PRO A 88 21.09 -31.15 26.58
C PRO A 88 22.06 -32.08 25.84
N VAL A 89 22.26 -31.87 24.54
CA VAL A 89 23.35 -32.50 23.78
C VAL A 89 24.60 -31.64 23.85
N ALA A 90 25.68 -32.29 24.26
CA ALA A 90 27.02 -31.77 24.46
C ALA A 90 27.74 -31.37 23.16
N THR A 91 28.52 -30.30 23.27
CA THR A 91 29.60 -29.89 22.37
C THR A 91 30.66 -30.98 22.26
N ASN A 92 30.98 -31.41 21.04
CA ASN A 92 32.23 -32.11 20.74
C ASN A 92 32.90 -31.50 19.51
N SER A 93 34.09 -30.95 19.75
CA SER A 93 35.09 -30.61 18.75
C SER A 93 35.70 -31.89 18.17
N SER A 94 35.78 -31.99 16.85
CA SER A 94 36.69 -32.93 16.18
C SER A 94 37.22 -32.33 14.87
N THR A 95 38.52 -32.05 14.92
CA THR A 95 39.44 -31.82 13.83
C THR A 95 39.38 -32.96 12.81
N ALA A 96 39.30 -32.66 11.51
CA ALA A 96 39.57 -33.63 10.45
C ALA A 96 40.47 -32.99 9.38
N VAL A 97 41.69 -33.52 9.32
CA VAL A 97 42.72 -33.33 8.29
C VAL A 97 42.55 -34.44 7.25
N ALA A 98 42.57 -34.10 5.96
CA ALA A 98 43.12 -34.85 4.80
C ALA A 98 42.44 -34.32 3.53
N GLN A 99 43.13 -33.60 2.63
CA GLN A 99 44.13 -34.05 1.66
C GLN A 99 43.50 -34.50 0.32
N SER A 100 44.07 -33.90 -0.72
CA SER A 100 43.72 -33.86 -2.12
C SER A 100 43.69 -35.21 -2.84
N THR A 101 42.78 -35.35 -3.83
CA THR A 101 43.11 -35.98 -5.12
C THR A 101 42.21 -35.51 -6.26
N ASN A 102 42.85 -35.19 -7.39
CA ASN A 102 42.26 -34.81 -8.66
C ASN A 102 41.53 -35.97 -9.35
N THR A 103 40.47 -35.66 -10.10
CA THR A 103 40.10 -36.40 -11.31
C THR A 103 39.44 -35.47 -12.34
N ASN A 104 40.11 -35.34 -13.48
CA ASN A 104 39.61 -34.77 -14.73
C ASN A 104 38.44 -35.61 -15.26
N THR A 105 37.36 -34.95 -15.68
CA THR A 105 36.57 -35.43 -16.84
C THR A 105 36.10 -34.24 -17.66
N GLN A 106 36.61 -34.21 -18.88
CA GLN A 106 36.29 -33.35 -20.01
C GLN A 106 35.14 -33.96 -20.81
N SER A 107 34.14 -33.17 -21.21
CA SER A 107 33.16 -33.37 -22.33
C SER A 107 31.84 -32.69 -21.97
N ASN A 108 31.06 -32.02 -22.82
CA ASN A 108 31.12 -31.71 -24.24
C ASN A 108 30.14 -30.55 -24.49
N ASN A 109 30.43 -29.70 -25.47
CA ASN A 109 29.45 -28.78 -26.04
C ASN A 109 28.33 -29.57 -26.73
N THR A 110 27.07 -29.18 -26.52
CA THR A 110 26.02 -29.24 -27.57
C THR A 110 24.93 -28.22 -27.28
N THR A 111 24.73 -27.33 -28.25
CA THR A 111 23.62 -26.38 -28.40
C THR A 111 22.30 -27.10 -28.59
N VAL A 112 21.27 -26.75 -27.80
CA VAL A 112 19.86 -26.94 -28.19
C VAL A 112 19.05 -25.72 -27.74
N GLN A 113 18.40 -25.07 -28.72
CA GLN A 113 17.39 -24.03 -28.54
C GLN A 113 16.05 -24.68 -28.12
N ASN A 114 15.39 -24.19 -27.07
CA ASN A 114 13.99 -23.71 -27.09
C ASN A 114 13.44 -23.33 -25.70
N SER A 115 12.90 -22.11 -25.66
CA SER A 115 11.67 -21.64 -25.00
C SER A 115 11.33 -21.95 -23.52
N THR A 116 11.04 -20.84 -22.83
CA THR A 116 10.04 -20.65 -21.74
C THR A 116 10.54 -20.83 -20.31
N GLY A 117 10.44 -19.74 -19.54
CA GLY A 117 10.59 -19.72 -18.08
C GLY A 117 11.96 -19.22 -17.62
N SER A 118 12.20 -17.90 -17.67
CA SER A 118 13.31 -17.29 -16.95
C SER A 118 13.08 -17.43 -15.45
N THR A 119 13.49 -18.58 -14.93
CA THR A 119 13.92 -18.72 -13.54
C THR A 119 15.41 -18.39 -13.56
N ASP A 120 15.74 -17.12 -13.70
CA ASP A 120 17.11 -16.66 -13.54
C ASP A 120 17.47 -16.73 -12.06
N THR A 121 18.01 -17.88 -11.67
CA THR A 121 18.93 -17.95 -10.55
C THR A 121 20.22 -17.27 -11.01
N THR A 122 20.25 -15.94 -10.91
CA THR A 122 21.48 -15.18 -11.04
C THR A 122 22.00 -14.89 -9.64
N THR A 123 23.04 -15.64 -9.30
CA THR A 123 24.17 -15.28 -8.45
C THR A 123 24.24 -13.80 -8.07
N ASN A 124 24.32 -13.53 -6.76
CA ASN A 124 24.50 -12.22 -6.10
C ASN A 124 25.25 -11.18 -6.96
N ASN A 125 24.49 -10.44 -7.75
CA ASN A 125 24.83 -9.12 -8.29
C ASN A 125 23.74 -8.18 -7.77
N SER A 126 24.15 -7.09 -7.11
CA SER A 126 23.29 -6.15 -6.39
C SER A 126 21.99 -5.83 -7.15
N VAL A 127 20.89 -6.44 -6.75
CA VAL A 127 19.56 -6.18 -7.33
C VAL A 127 19.25 -4.71 -7.07
N LYS A 128 19.13 -3.90 -8.11
CA LYS A 128 18.69 -2.49 -8.03
C LYS A 128 17.31 -2.30 -8.67
N LEU A 129 16.63 -1.25 -8.25
CA LEU A 129 15.48 -0.66 -8.93
C LEU A 129 15.95 0.33 -9.99
N SER A 130 15.28 0.35 -11.13
CA SER A 130 15.43 1.38 -12.16
C SER A 130 14.55 2.60 -11.84
N SER A 131 14.81 3.75 -12.48
CA SER A 131 13.99 4.96 -12.32
C SER A 131 12.60 4.87 -12.97
N ASP A 132 12.40 3.91 -13.88
CA ASP A 132 11.18 3.68 -14.65
C ASP A 132 10.30 2.55 -14.11
N ILE A 133 10.41 2.27 -12.81
CA ILE A 133 9.59 1.26 -12.12
C ILE A 133 8.08 1.47 -12.34
N GLY A 134 7.34 0.35 -12.45
CA GLY A 134 5.90 0.35 -12.66
C GLY A 134 5.12 0.87 -11.44
N PRO A 135 3.79 1.05 -11.54
CA PRO A 135 3.00 1.61 -10.43
C PRO A 135 2.99 0.74 -9.17
N ARG A 136 3.06 -0.58 -9.34
CA ARG A 136 3.10 -1.53 -8.21
C ARG A 136 4.42 -1.41 -7.46
N GLU A 137 5.54 -1.46 -8.17
CA GLU A 137 6.85 -1.23 -7.56
C GLU A 137 7.00 0.20 -7.03
N THR A 138 6.40 1.20 -7.68
CA THR A 138 6.39 2.60 -7.19
C THR A 138 5.69 2.69 -5.84
N ALA A 139 4.48 2.13 -5.71
CA ALA A 139 3.75 2.12 -4.44
C ALA A 139 4.53 1.35 -3.35
N ALA A 140 5.12 0.20 -3.69
CA ALA A 140 5.96 -0.54 -2.77
C ALA A 140 7.20 0.25 -2.33
N ALA A 141 7.87 0.96 -3.25
CA ALA A 141 9.03 1.79 -2.95
C ALA A 141 8.69 2.94 -2.00
N ILE A 142 7.57 3.62 -2.24
CA ILE A 142 7.08 4.72 -1.38
C ILE A 142 6.75 4.19 0.02
N ALA A 143 6.02 3.08 0.11
CA ALA A 143 5.66 2.48 1.40
C ALA A 143 6.90 2.03 2.18
N TYR A 144 7.88 1.39 1.53
CA TYR A 144 9.15 1.03 2.16
C TYR A 144 9.94 2.26 2.61
N TYR A 145 10.01 3.30 1.77
CA TYR A 145 10.70 4.53 2.15
C TYR A 145 10.08 5.16 3.40
N ALA A 146 8.74 5.27 3.44
CA ALA A 146 8.03 5.87 4.57
C ALA A 146 8.19 5.05 5.87
N ASP A 147 8.08 3.73 5.79
CA ASP A 147 8.28 2.80 6.91
C ASP A 147 9.73 2.85 7.42
N GLN A 148 10.72 2.75 6.53
CA GLN A 148 12.14 2.70 6.92
C GLN A 148 12.70 4.05 7.37
N THR A 149 12.09 5.17 6.98
CA THR A 149 12.46 6.50 7.48
C THR A 149 11.72 6.88 8.78
N GLY A 150 10.82 6.01 9.26
CA GLY A 150 10.09 6.21 10.51
C GLY A 150 9.11 7.38 10.45
N LEU A 151 8.46 7.61 9.30
CA LEU A 151 7.42 8.63 9.20
C LEU A 151 6.25 8.28 10.13
N ASP A 152 5.65 9.29 10.75
CA ASP A 152 4.55 9.10 11.69
C ASP A 152 3.38 8.32 11.04
N GLY A 153 2.90 7.31 11.74
CA GLY A 153 1.90 6.37 11.25
C GLY A 153 2.36 5.38 10.17
N TRP A 154 3.62 5.45 9.70
CA TRP A 154 4.21 4.49 8.74
C TRP A 154 5.24 3.56 9.39
N ASP A 155 5.81 3.91 10.55
CA ASP A 155 6.77 3.06 11.26
C ASP A 155 6.18 1.68 11.60
N GLY A 156 6.87 0.62 11.16
CA GLY A 156 6.45 -0.77 11.33
C GLY A 156 5.22 -1.19 10.51
N TYR A 157 4.68 -0.30 9.67
CA TYR A 157 3.46 -0.56 8.90
C TYR A 157 3.63 -1.71 7.89
N LEU A 158 4.87 -2.04 7.50
CA LEU A 158 5.18 -3.17 6.61
C LEU A 158 5.76 -4.41 7.31
N ALA A 159 5.82 -4.46 8.64
CA ALA A 159 6.57 -5.47 9.40
C ALA A 159 6.30 -6.94 9.00
N ASP A 160 5.07 -7.26 8.60
CA ASP A 160 4.64 -8.64 8.29
C ASP A 160 4.56 -8.95 6.77
N ASN A 161 4.87 -7.99 5.89
CA ASN A 161 5.06 -8.14 4.43
C ASN A 161 4.10 -9.12 3.68
N ASN A 162 2.80 -9.03 3.98
CA ASN A 162 1.76 -9.84 3.35
C ASN A 162 1.25 -9.29 2.02
N GLY A 163 1.63 -8.07 1.65
CA GLY A 163 1.11 -7.34 0.49
C GLY A 163 0.42 -6.07 0.96
N ILE A 164 0.11 -5.19 0.01
CA ILE A 164 -0.65 -3.96 0.25
C ILE A 164 -1.65 -3.78 -0.89
N THR A 165 -2.78 -3.17 -0.60
CA THR A 165 -3.74 -2.72 -1.61
C THR A 165 -3.62 -1.21 -1.75
N VAL A 166 -3.38 -0.74 -2.97
CA VAL A 166 -3.37 0.69 -3.28
C VAL A 166 -4.76 1.07 -3.76
N ILE A 167 -5.45 1.88 -2.96
CA ILE A 167 -6.76 2.44 -3.28
C ILE A 167 -6.54 3.71 -4.10
N LEU A 168 -6.95 3.67 -5.37
CA LEU A 168 -6.84 4.77 -6.33
C LEU A 168 -8.07 5.67 -6.19
N ASN A 169 -7.92 6.81 -5.51
CA ASN A 169 -9.02 7.74 -5.32
C ASN A 169 -8.81 9.05 -6.11
N SER A 170 -9.85 9.45 -6.83
CA SER A 170 -9.89 10.71 -7.60
C SER A 170 -11.08 11.60 -7.25
N ASN A 171 -11.85 11.22 -6.22
CA ASN A 171 -13.04 11.95 -5.82
C ASN A 171 -12.68 13.17 -4.95
N ASP A 172 -13.59 14.14 -4.93
CA ASP A 172 -13.39 15.38 -4.18
C ASP A 172 -13.28 15.13 -2.66
N THR A 173 -13.77 14.01 -2.13
CA THR A 173 -13.74 13.74 -0.69
C THR A 173 -12.31 13.57 -0.19
N LEU A 174 -11.54 12.61 -0.73
CA LEU A 174 -10.16 12.39 -0.29
C LEU A 174 -9.19 13.45 -0.82
N THR A 175 -9.40 13.93 -2.05
CA THR A 175 -8.52 14.97 -2.63
C THR A 175 -8.62 16.32 -1.92
N ASN A 176 -9.70 16.59 -1.17
CA ASN A 176 -9.83 17.78 -0.34
C ASN A 176 -9.19 17.63 1.05
N LEU A 177 -8.76 16.43 1.45
CA LEU A 177 -8.09 16.23 2.75
C LEU A 177 -6.58 16.47 2.68
N VAL A 178 -5.99 16.61 1.49
CA VAL A 178 -4.55 16.79 1.30
C VAL A 178 -4.23 18.18 0.73
N ALA A 179 -3.17 18.81 1.23
CA ALA A 179 -2.74 20.13 0.78
C ALA A 179 -2.15 20.08 -0.65
N GLU A 180 -1.25 19.13 -0.91
CA GLU A 180 -0.65 18.93 -2.24
C GLU A 180 -1.46 17.89 -3.03
N LYS A 181 -2.26 18.38 -3.96
CA LYS A 181 -3.24 17.56 -4.73
C LYS A 181 -2.61 16.64 -5.76
N GLY A 182 -1.32 16.78 -6.04
CA GLY A 182 -0.69 16.00 -7.09
C GLY A 182 -1.32 16.27 -8.45
N GLN A 183 -1.39 15.20 -9.23
CA GLN A 183 -2.14 15.16 -10.49
C GLN A 183 -3.66 14.95 -10.29
N GLY A 184 -4.21 15.28 -9.11
CA GLY A 184 -5.61 15.08 -8.74
C GLY A 184 -5.95 13.65 -8.33
N MET A 185 -4.96 12.91 -7.83
CA MET A 185 -5.09 11.52 -7.40
C MET A 185 -4.49 11.36 -6.01
N VAL A 186 -5.24 10.74 -5.10
CA VAL A 186 -4.76 10.28 -3.80
C VAL A 186 -4.66 8.76 -3.84
N TYR A 187 -3.50 8.25 -3.43
CA TYR A 187 -3.21 6.83 -3.39
C TYR A 187 -3.18 6.40 -1.93
N GLY A 188 -4.22 5.72 -1.48
CA GLY A 188 -4.25 5.14 -0.13
C GLY A 188 -3.54 3.80 -0.09
N ILE A 189 -2.69 3.57 0.90
CA ILE A 189 -2.04 2.27 1.13
C ILE A 189 -2.84 1.54 2.21
N LEU A 190 -3.52 0.47 1.84
CA LEU A 190 -4.21 -0.40 2.77
C LEU A 190 -3.35 -1.63 3.09
N ASN A 191 -3.11 -1.86 4.38
CA ASN A 191 -2.56 -3.10 4.91
C ASN A 191 -3.61 -3.74 5.82
N GLU A 192 -4.17 -4.88 5.40
CA GLU A 192 -5.27 -5.56 6.10
C GLU A 192 -4.96 -5.93 7.57
N GLN A 193 -3.68 -5.99 7.95
CA GLN A 193 -3.26 -6.25 9.33
C GLN A 193 -3.31 -5.00 10.23
N HIS A 194 -3.31 -3.82 9.63
CA HIS A 194 -3.38 -2.54 10.33
C HIS A 194 -4.74 -1.85 10.13
N ASP A 195 -5.38 -2.08 8.98
CA ASP A 195 -6.59 -1.38 8.53
C ASP A 195 -7.82 -2.28 8.56
N TYR A 196 -8.20 -2.75 9.74
CA TYR A 196 -9.37 -3.64 9.93
C TYR A 196 -10.71 -3.05 9.46
N THR A 197 -10.79 -1.72 9.32
CA THR A 197 -11.99 -1.03 8.87
C THR A 197 -12.06 -0.85 7.35
N GLY A 198 -10.99 -1.21 6.62
CA GLY A 198 -10.83 -0.93 5.19
C GLY A 198 -10.50 0.54 4.89
N VAL A 199 -10.39 1.39 5.90
CA VAL A 199 -10.02 2.80 5.75
C VAL A 199 -8.56 2.97 6.12
N THR A 200 -7.75 3.41 5.15
CA THR A 200 -6.34 3.75 5.39
C THR A 200 -6.18 5.24 5.66
N LYS A 201 -5.27 5.55 6.60
CA LYS A 201 -4.77 6.90 6.86
C LYS A 201 -3.47 7.19 6.11
N ASN A 202 -2.75 6.16 5.70
CA ASN A 202 -1.48 6.25 5.02
C ASN A 202 -1.73 6.50 3.53
N VAL A 203 -1.52 7.74 3.09
CA VAL A 203 -1.79 8.13 1.70
C VAL A 203 -0.60 8.87 1.11
N TYR A 204 -0.53 8.89 -0.22
CA TYR A 204 0.39 9.77 -0.94
C TYR A 204 -0.27 10.39 -2.18
N THR A 205 0.30 11.50 -2.65
CA THR A 205 0.02 12.08 -3.98
C THR A 205 1.30 12.15 -4.80
N ILE A 206 1.15 12.26 -6.13
CA ILE A 206 2.29 12.43 -7.06
C ILE A 206 2.04 13.65 -7.94
N ASP A 207 2.95 14.61 -7.90
CA ASP A 207 2.94 15.82 -8.72
C ASP A 207 3.37 15.54 -10.18
N GLU A 208 3.29 16.55 -11.05
CA GLU A 208 3.67 16.41 -12.48
C GLU A 208 5.17 16.20 -12.68
N ASP A 209 6.00 16.68 -11.76
CA ASP A 209 7.47 16.53 -11.76
C ASP A 209 7.94 15.22 -11.08
N ASN A 210 7.02 14.35 -10.68
CA ASN A 210 7.25 13.14 -9.89
C ASN A 210 7.69 13.39 -8.44
N THR A 211 7.42 14.57 -7.88
CA THR A 211 7.44 14.74 -6.42
C THR A 211 6.35 13.89 -5.79
N VAL A 212 6.72 13.12 -4.77
CA VAL A 212 5.84 12.29 -3.96
C VAL A 212 5.60 13.02 -2.64
N ASN A 213 4.34 13.30 -2.34
CA ASN A 213 3.92 13.88 -1.06
C ASN A 213 3.30 12.78 -0.21
N ILE A 214 3.89 12.48 0.96
CA ILE A 214 3.52 11.37 1.84
C ILE A 214 2.80 11.92 3.07
N TYR A 215 1.68 11.32 3.44
CA TYR A 215 0.82 11.78 4.54
C TYR A 215 0.46 10.63 5.48
N ASN A 216 0.04 11.00 6.69
CA ASN A 216 -0.80 10.18 7.56
C ASN A 216 -1.99 11.03 7.97
N LEU A 217 -3.19 10.66 7.51
CA LEU A 217 -4.41 11.44 7.71
C LEU A 217 -4.95 11.27 9.13
N SER A 218 -5.40 12.39 9.70
CA SER A 218 -6.10 12.47 10.97
C SER A 218 -7.62 12.62 10.75
N SER A 219 -8.41 12.35 11.79
CA SER A 219 -9.84 12.68 11.81
C SER A 219 -10.13 14.18 11.72
N ASP A 220 -9.11 15.01 12.02
CA ASP A 220 -9.24 16.46 12.07
C ASP A 220 -8.99 17.11 10.70
N ASP A 221 -8.44 16.36 9.75
CA ASP A 221 -8.18 16.85 8.40
C ASP A 221 -9.49 17.09 7.66
N SER A 222 -9.56 18.22 6.95
CA SER A 222 -10.77 18.64 6.25
C SER A 222 -10.44 19.53 5.07
N ARG A 223 -11.44 19.87 4.25
CA ARG A 223 -11.27 20.80 3.13
C ARG A 223 -10.73 22.17 3.57
N ASP A 224 -11.14 22.64 4.75
CA ASP A 224 -10.79 23.97 5.23
C ASP A 224 -9.47 23.95 6.04
N SER A 225 -9.01 22.76 6.44
CA SER A 225 -7.72 22.53 7.10
C SER A 225 -7.15 21.20 6.61
N PRO A 226 -6.58 21.15 5.39
CA PRO A 226 -6.08 19.91 4.81
C PRO A 226 -4.76 19.48 5.45
N ALA A 227 -4.48 18.19 5.40
CA ALA A 227 -3.23 17.59 5.85
C ALA A 227 -2.04 18.16 5.05
N VAL A 228 -0.97 18.52 5.75
CA VAL A 228 0.33 18.88 5.15
C VAL A 228 1.16 17.60 4.99
N PRO A 229 1.97 17.46 3.93
CA PRO A 229 2.83 16.28 3.78
C PRO A 229 3.76 16.12 4.97
N LEU A 230 3.87 14.90 5.50
CA LEU A 230 4.95 14.51 6.42
C LEU A 230 6.31 14.59 5.71
N LYS A 231 6.32 14.28 4.41
CA LYS A 231 7.49 14.34 3.56
C LYS A 231 7.09 14.60 2.11
N SER A 232 7.82 15.52 1.47
CA SER A 232 7.83 15.69 0.02
C SER A 232 9.23 15.33 -0.49
N VAL A 233 9.31 14.41 -1.45
CA VAL A 233 10.59 13.85 -1.95
C VAL A 233 10.39 13.40 -3.39
N SER A 234 11.39 13.53 -4.25
CA SER A 234 11.27 13.06 -5.63
C SER A 234 11.23 11.53 -5.69
N LYS A 235 10.52 10.98 -6.68
CA LYS A 235 10.49 9.53 -6.92
C LYS A 235 11.91 8.96 -7.13
N ASP A 236 12.80 9.71 -7.77
CA ASP A 236 14.18 9.26 -8.02
C ASP A 236 15.00 9.19 -6.73
N GLU A 237 14.85 10.15 -5.80
CA GLU A 237 15.49 10.09 -4.48
C GLU A 237 14.96 8.93 -3.63
N ILE A 238 13.67 8.60 -3.72
CA ILE A 238 13.13 7.38 -3.10
C ILE A 238 13.83 6.13 -3.66
N ILE A 239 13.98 6.05 -4.98
CA ILE A 239 14.62 4.90 -5.65
C ILE A 239 16.10 4.81 -5.27
N GLU A 240 16.80 5.94 -5.21
CA GLU A 240 18.18 6.03 -4.73
C GLU A 240 18.30 5.53 -3.29
N TYR A 241 17.46 6.02 -2.38
CA TYR A 241 17.41 5.56 -0.99
C TYR A 241 17.23 4.04 -0.90
N ILE A 242 16.26 3.48 -1.64
CA ILE A 242 16.00 2.04 -1.66
C ILE A 242 17.22 1.25 -2.16
N ASN A 243 17.89 1.74 -3.19
CA ASN A 243 19.06 1.08 -3.76
C ASN A 243 20.27 1.14 -2.84
N ASP A 244 20.54 2.29 -2.21
CA ASP A 244 21.69 2.52 -1.37
C ASP A 244 21.61 1.77 -0.04
N HIS A 245 20.40 1.55 0.47
CA HIS A 245 20.15 0.77 1.67
C HIS A 245 19.90 -0.72 1.40
N GLY A 246 19.98 -1.17 0.14
CA GLY A 246 19.82 -2.57 -0.23
C GLY A 246 18.39 -3.10 -0.11
N PHE A 247 17.38 -2.23 -0.06
CA PHE A 247 15.96 -2.61 0.05
C PHE A 247 15.32 -2.99 -1.28
N ALA A 248 16.03 -2.89 -2.39
CA ALA A 248 15.49 -3.21 -3.73
C ALA A 248 14.90 -4.65 -3.85
N PRO A 249 15.49 -5.73 -3.29
CA PRO A 249 14.85 -7.04 -3.26
C PRO A 249 13.52 -7.05 -2.51
N ASN A 250 13.45 -6.36 -1.37
CA ASN A 250 12.25 -6.23 -0.54
C ASN A 250 11.14 -5.48 -1.30
N VAL A 251 11.47 -4.36 -1.94
CA VAL A 251 10.52 -3.61 -2.76
C VAL A 251 10.02 -4.43 -3.95
N LYS A 252 10.89 -5.17 -4.66
CA LYS A 252 10.44 -6.05 -5.75
C LYS A 252 9.51 -7.15 -5.25
N LYS A 253 9.84 -7.75 -4.10
CA LYS A 253 8.99 -8.77 -3.46
C LYS A 253 7.62 -8.19 -3.10
N LEU A 254 7.57 -7.04 -2.44
CA LEU A 254 6.30 -6.39 -2.09
C LEU A 254 5.54 -5.94 -3.34
N GLY A 255 6.21 -5.36 -4.33
CA GLY A 255 5.66 -4.93 -5.62
C GLY A 255 4.88 -6.03 -6.33
N SER A 256 5.38 -7.28 -6.30
CA SER A 256 4.66 -8.43 -6.87
C SER A 256 3.38 -8.81 -6.12
N LYS A 257 3.21 -8.35 -4.87
CA LYS A 257 2.03 -8.54 -4.03
C LYS A 257 1.16 -7.28 -3.91
N VAL A 258 1.52 -6.18 -4.55
CA VAL A 258 0.70 -4.96 -4.54
C VAL A 258 -0.53 -5.18 -5.39
N ILE A 259 -1.72 -4.94 -4.83
CA ILE A 259 -2.99 -4.90 -5.57
C ILE A 259 -3.33 -3.44 -5.85
N LEU A 260 -3.86 -3.14 -7.05
CA LEU A 260 -4.29 -1.79 -7.42
C LEU A 260 -5.81 -1.80 -7.59
N ASP A 261 -6.51 -1.13 -6.67
CA ASP A 261 -7.97 -1.06 -6.63
C ASP A 261 -8.48 0.34 -6.91
N GLN A 262 -9.67 0.45 -7.50
CA GLN A 262 -10.28 1.74 -7.86
C GLN A 262 -11.63 1.86 -7.16
N GLU A 263 -11.84 2.98 -6.46
CA GLU A 263 -13.14 3.36 -5.88
C GLU A 263 -14.08 4.04 -6.88
#